data_AF-A0A2Z6M6I8-F1
#
_entry.id   AF-A0A2Z6M6I8-F1
#
_cell.length_a   1.000
_cell.length_b   1.000
_cell.length_c   1.000
_cell.angle_alpha   90.00
_cell.angle_beta   90.00
_cell.angle_gamma   90.00
#
_symmetry.space_group_name_H-M   'P 1'
#
loop_
_entity.id
_entity.type
_entity.pdbx_description
1 polymer ?
#
loop_
_entity_poly.entity_id
_entity_poly.type
_entity_poly.pdbx_seq_one_letter_code
_entity_poly.pdbx_strand_id
1 'polypeptide(L)'
;MDDEKDKQSDTNYQIDIEKIVNGEDTRTSLMIRNIPKGHTSEMLISEINDTQPGTLDFFYLRVKNNDRNKNVGYAFINFVAPSKIVSFYQAFNGKNWDKVESEKVVSLAYARVQGMQALIMEYEMKNPDAMTMDMQFRPTVFLSESQYQEESVQYGKLNIRTHQPE
;
A
#
# COMPACT_ATOMS: atom_id res chain seq x y z
N MET A 1 27.15 15.88 -18.96
CA MET A 1 26.00 15.26 -19.66
C MET A 1 25.43 14.12 -18.81
N ASP A 2 25.50 14.25 -17.48
CA ASP A 2 25.15 13.18 -16.54
C ASP A 2 23.97 13.56 -15.62
N ASP A 3 23.61 14.85 -15.57
CA ASP A 3 22.47 15.35 -14.78
C ASP A 3 21.08 15.13 -15.41
N GLU A 4 21.02 14.68 -16.66
CA GLU A 4 19.76 14.55 -17.41
C GLU A 4 19.13 13.15 -17.31
N LYS A 5 19.90 12.13 -16.88
CA LYS A 5 19.37 10.76 -16.69
C LYS A 5 18.64 10.55 -15.36
N ASP A 6 18.89 11.39 -14.35
CA ASP A 6 18.24 11.28 -13.04
C ASP A 6 16.86 11.96 -12.97
N LYS A 7 16.52 12.85 -13.91
CA LYS A 7 15.18 13.50 -13.96
C LYS A 7 14.12 12.68 -14.71
N GLN A 8 14.52 11.79 -15.61
CA GLN A 8 13.60 10.98 -16.41
C GLN A 8 13.01 9.80 -15.63
N SER A 9 13.66 9.37 -14.54
CA SER A 9 13.29 8.19 -13.76
C SER A 9 12.15 8.47 -12.75
N ASP A 10 12.01 9.72 -12.29
CA ASP A 10 11.06 10.08 -11.23
C ASP A 10 9.66 10.42 -11.77
N THR A 11 9.55 10.91 -13.01
CA THR A 11 8.25 11.27 -13.62
C THR A 11 7.34 10.07 -13.83
N ASN A 12 7.90 8.88 -14.10
CA ASN A 12 7.11 7.65 -14.28
C ASN A 12 6.35 7.22 -13.04
N TYR A 13 6.74 7.69 -11.85
CA TYR A 13 6.10 7.33 -10.59
C TYR A 13 5.25 8.46 -10.00
N GLN A 14 5.21 9.61 -10.66
CA GLN A 14 4.34 10.71 -10.24
C GLN A 14 2.88 10.36 -10.49
N ILE A 15 2.05 10.77 -9.54
CA ILE A 15 0.60 10.60 -9.60
C ILE A 15 0.03 11.87 -10.23
N ASP A 16 -0.58 11.71 -11.40
CA ASP A 16 -1.28 12.77 -12.10
C ASP A 16 -2.79 12.54 -11.96
N ILE A 17 -3.43 13.37 -11.13
CA ILE A 17 -4.84 13.21 -10.79
C ILE A 17 -5.75 13.42 -12.00
N GLU A 18 -5.39 14.34 -12.90
CA GLU A 18 -6.21 14.63 -14.08
C GLU A 18 -6.23 13.42 -15.03
N LYS A 19 -5.08 12.76 -15.21
CA LYS A 19 -5.01 11.54 -16.03
C LYS A 19 -5.82 10.38 -15.47
N ILE A 20 -5.88 10.23 -14.15
CA ILE A 20 -6.72 9.21 -13.51
C ILE A 20 -8.20 9.55 -13.75
N VAL A 21 -8.59 10.81 -13.55
CA VAL A 21 -9.99 11.28 -13.74
C VAL A 21 -10.43 11.11 -15.20
N ASN A 22 -9.55 11.38 -16.16
CA ASN A 22 -9.80 11.21 -17.58
C ASN A 22 -9.71 9.74 -18.06
N GLY A 23 -9.31 8.81 -17.19
CA GLY A 23 -9.16 7.39 -17.51
C GLY A 23 -7.92 7.05 -18.34
N GLU A 24 -6.96 7.97 -18.44
CA GLU A 24 -5.68 7.77 -19.15
C GLU A 24 -4.67 6.98 -18.31
N ASP A 25 -4.76 7.08 -16.97
CA ASP A 25 -3.93 6.31 -16.04
C ASP A 25 -4.77 5.30 -15.27
N THR A 26 -4.52 4.02 -15.53
CA THR A 26 -5.28 2.89 -14.98
C THR A 26 -4.53 2.13 -13.88
N ARG A 27 -3.40 2.68 -13.41
CA ARG A 27 -2.60 2.07 -12.34
C ARG A 27 -3.33 2.15 -11.00
N THR A 28 -3.14 1.11 -10.17
CA THR A 28 -3.87 0.94 -8.90
C THR A 28 -2.95 0.78 -7.69
N SER A 29 -1.64 0.63 -7.87
CA SER A 29 -0.72 0.38 -6.77
C SER A 29 0.13 1.60 -6.43
N LEU A 30 0.14 1.96 -5.15
CA LEU A 30 0.94 3.07 -4.63
C LEU A 30 1.99 2.61 -3.62
N MET A 31 3.07 3.38 -3.53
CA MET A 31 4.02 3.37 -2.44
C MET A 31 3.75 4.57 -1.54
N ILE A 32 3.38 4.31 -0.29
CA ILE A 32 3.29 5.33 0.76
C ILE A 32 4.69 5.48 1.36
N ARG A 33 5.23 6.70 1.39
CA ARG A 33 6.54 7.04 1.97
C ARG A 33 6.40 7.93 3.19
N ASN A 34 7.52 8.09 3.90
CA ASN A 34 7.65 8.91 5.09
C ASN A 34 6.79 8.45 6.27
N ILE A 35 6.59 7.14 6.41
CA ILE A 35 5.87 6.56 7.55
C ILE A 35 6.70 6.70 8.85
N PRO A 36 6.14 7.16 9.97
CA PRO A 36 6.80 7.19 11.27
C PRO A 36 7.06 5.77 11.79
N LYS A 37 8.21 5.54 12.44
CA LYS A 37 8.63 4.19 12.88
C LYS A 37 7.68 3.52 13.87
N GLY A 38 6.86 4.29 14.58
CA GLY A 38 5.86 3.79 15.52
C GLY A 38 4.58 3.25 14.87
N HIS A 39 4.38 3.47 13.57
CA HIS A 39 3.21 2.92 12.87
C HIS A 39 3.32 1.41 12.68
N THR A 40 2.19 0.75 12.90
CA THR A 40 2.00 -0.69 12.71
C THR A 40 1.04 -0.91 11.54
N SER A 41 1.00 -2.13 11.01
CA SER A 41 0.08 -2.48 9.92
C SER A 41 -1.37 -2.14 10.29
N GLU A 42 -1.80 -2.50 11.50
CA GLU A 42 -3.15 -2.21 11.99
C GLU A 42 -3.43 -0.72 12.13
N MET A 43 -2.49 0.08 12.62
CA MET A 43 -2.67 1.53 12.78
C MET A 43 -2.89 2.20 11.43
N LEU A 44 -2.06 1.87 10.44
CA LEU A 44 -2.18 2.43 9.10
C LEU A 44 -3.45 1.96 8.40
N ILE A 45 -3.77 0.65 8.48
CA ILE A 45 -5.02 0.14 7.90
C ILE A 45 -6.24 0.84 8.53
N SER A 46 -6.23 1.05 9.85
CA SER A 46 -7.30 1.77 10.54
C SER A 46 -7.39 3.23 10.09
N GLU A 47 -6.28 3.95 10.03
CA GLU A 47 -6.25 5.36 9.61
C GLU A 47 -6.73 5.54 8.17
N ILE A 48 -6.41 4.60 7.27
CA ILE A 48 -6.92 4.59 5.91
C ILE A 48 -8.42 4.31 5.89
N ASN A 49 -8.88 3.29 6.63
CA ASN A 49 -10.30 2.93 6.66
C ASN A 49 -11.18 4.00 7.33
N ASP A 50 -10.64 4.80 8.25
CA ASP A 50 -11.37 5.92 8.88
C ASP A 50 -11.85 6.96 7.85
N THR A 51 -11.16 7.07 6.70
CA THR A 51 -11.48 8.05 5.65
C THR A 51 -11.88 7.43 4.33
N GLN A 52 -11.41 6.22 4.02
CA GLN A 52 -11.54 5.53 2.74
C GLN A 52 -11.84 4.03 2.94
N PRO A 53 -12.93 3.67 3.63
CA PRO A 53 -13.24 2.27 3.94
C PRO A 53 -13.44 1.46 2.65
N GLY A 54 -12.97 0.21 2.67
CA GLY A 54 -13.20 -0.74 1.58
C GLY A 54 -12.51 -0.39 0.25
N THR A 55 -11.58 0.56 0.21
CA THR A 55 -10.93 1.01 -1.04
C THR A 55 -9.70 0.20 -1.45
N LEU A 56 -9.10 -0.52 -0.51
CA LEU A 56 -7.90 -1.32 -0.73
C LEU A 56 -8.23 -2.80 -0.89
N ASP A 57 -7.52 -3.49 -1.78
CA ASP A 57 -7.48 -4.96 -1.88
C ASP A 57 -6.13 -5.55 -1.41
N PHE A 58 -5.09 -4.72 -1.25
CA PHE A 58 -3.78 -5.12 -0.74
C PHE A 58 -3.13 -4.04 0.13
N PHE A 59 -2.49 -4.48 1.21
CA PHE A 59 -1.65 -3.65 2.07
C PHE A 59 -0.41 -4.40 2.54
N TYR A 60 0.76 -3.76 2.50
CA TYR A 60 1.99 -4.29 3.07
C TYR A 60 2.90 -3.20 3.63
N LEU A 61 3.06 -3.15 4.95
CA LEU A 61 4.05 -2.32 5.64
C LEU A 61 5.38 -3.07 5.74
N ARG A 62 6.47 -2.51 5.19
CA ARG A 62 7.78 -3.16 5.28
C ARG A 62 8.41 -2.91 6.66
N VAL A 63 8.81 -3.99 7.32
CA VAL A 63 9.47 -3.97 8.62
C VAL A 63 10.89 -4.54 8.52
N LYS A 64 11.84 -3.94 9.25
CA LYS A 64 13.22 -4.45 9.34
C LYS A 64 13.35 -5.39 10.53
N ASN A 65 13.94 -6.57 10.30
CA ASN A 65 14.26 -7.57 11.32
C ASN A 65 13.05 -8.02 12.17
N ASN A 66 11.83 -8.00 11.61
CA ASN A 66 10.61 -8.40 12.31
C ASN A 66 10.41 -7.69 13.66
N ASP A 67 10.86 -6.44 13.76
CA ASP A 67 10.67 -5.58 14.94
C ASP A 67 9.61 -4.52 14.62
N ARG A 68 8.46 -4.61 15.28
CA ARG A 68 7.29 -3.73 15.06
C ARG A 68 7.61 -2.24 15.20
N ASN A 69 8.67 -1.86 15.93
CA ASN A 69 9.12 -0.48 16.10
C ASN A 69 10.15 -0.03 15.04
N LYS A 70 10.44 -0.89 14.05
CA LYS A 70 11.44 -0.65 13.00
C LYS A 70 10.84 -0.86 11.61
N ASN A 71 9.65 -0.31 11.37
CA ASN A 71 9.23 -0.11 9.99
C ASN A 71 10.29 0.75 9.25
N VAL A 72 10.46 0.49 7.95
CA VAL A 72 11.50 1.15 7.15
C VAL A 72 11.02 2.48 6.53
N GLY A 73 9.85 2.97 6.96
CA GLY A 73 9.30 4.25 6.54
C GLY A 73 8.46 4.22 5.27
N TYR A 74 8.08 3.04 4.77
CA TYR A 74 7.19 2.93 3.62
C TYR A 74 6.32 1.67 3.63
N ALA A 75 5.21 1.74 2.90
CA ALA A 75 4.27 0.65 2.67
C ALA A 75 3.86 0.60 1.19
N PHE A 76 3.38 -0.56 0.75
CA PHE A 76 2.74 -0.76 -0.53
C PHE A 76 1.25 -0.99 -0.34
N ILE A 77 0.44 -0.38 -1.19
CA ILE A 77 -1.02 -0.55 -1.20
C ILE A 77 -1.50 -0.77 -2.63
N ASN A 78 -2.56 -1.54 -2.80
CA ASN A 78 -3.31 -1.59 -4.06
C ASN A 78 -4.77 -1.23 -3.80
N PHE A 79 -5.33 -0.43 -4.70
CA PHE A 79 -6.73 -0.03 -4.70
C PHE A 79 -7.54 -0.94 -5.60
N VAL A 80 -8.80 -1.16 -5.23
CA VAL A 80 -9.78 -1.91 -6.04
C VAL A 80 -10.05 -1.24 -7.40
N ALA A 81 -9.83 0.08 -7.50
CA ALA A 81 -10.00 0.85 -8.72
C ALA A 81 -9.11 2.11 -8.74
N PRO A 82 -8.64 2.57 -9.92
CA PRO A 82 -7.83 3.78 -10.04
C PRO A 82 -8.53 5.03 -9.48
N SER A 83 -9.85 5.13 -9.63
CA SER A 83 -10.63 6.26 -9.13
C SER A 83 -10.52 6.48 -7.62
N LYS A 84 -10.29 5.42 -6.83
CA LYS A 84 -10.11 5.51 -5.37
C LYS A 84 -8.76 6.16 -4.99
N ILE A 85 -7.78 6.19 -5.89
CA ILE A 85 -6.51 6.91 -5.67
C ILE A 85 -6.75 8.41 -5.56
N VAL A 86 -7.73 8.96 -6.29
CA VAL A 86 -7.97 10.41 -6.32
C VAL A 86 -8.34 10.95 -4.94
N SER A 87 -9.35 10.34 -4.30
CA SER A 87 -9.77 10.72 -2.95
C SER A 87 -8.69 10.44 -1.92
N PHE A 88 -7.99 9.30 -2.02
CA PHE A 88 -6.87 8.98 -1.15
C PHE A 88 -5.73 9.98 -1.25
N TYR A 89 -5.34 10.38 -2.47
CA TYR A 89 -4.27 11.34 -2.69
C TYR A 89 -4.60 12.70 -2.09
N GLN A 90 -5.83 13.19 -2.25
CA GLN A 90 -6.28 14.45 -1.67
C GLN A 90 -6.31 14.41 -0.13
N ALA A 91 -6.69 13.26 0.43
CA ALA A 91 -6.80 13.07 1.87
C ALA A 91 -5.43 12.89 2.57
N PHE A 92 -4.47 12.24 1.91
CA PHE A 92 -3.20 11.84 2.56
C PHE A 92 -1.97 12.55 2.02
N ASN A 93 -1.85 12.78 0.71
CA ASN A 93 -0.59 13.29 0.16
C ASN A 93 -0.28 14.71 0.66
N GLY A 94 0.94 14.92 1.17
CA GLY A 94 1.33 16.20 1.73
C GLY A 94 0.71 16.52 3.10
N LYS A 95 0.06 15.54 3.75
CA LYS A 95 -0.50 15.68 5.11
C LYS A 95 0.41 15.08 6.17
N ASN A 96 0.18 15.50 7.42
CA ASN A 96 0.79 14.90 8.60
C ASN A 96 0.08 13.59 8.96
N TRP A 97 0.73 12.78 9.80
CA TRP A 97 0.16 11.55 10.35
C TRP A 97 -0.69 11.86 11.58
N ASP A 98 -1.90 11.32 11.66
CA ASP A 98 -2.84 11.68 12.73
C ASP A 98 -2.71 10.77 13.95
N LYS A 99 -2.36 9.49 13.74
CA LYS A 99 -2.30 8.49 14.81
C LYS A 99 -1.00 8.49 15.61
N VAL A 100 0.06 9.10 15.08
CA VAL A 100 1.38 9.16 15.73
C VAL A 100 1.96 10.55 15.57
N GLU A 101 2.37 11.16 16.70
CA GLU A 101 3.05 12.44 16.71
C GLU A 101 4.36 12.36 15.90
N SER A 102 4.39 13.06 14.78
CA SER A 102 5.54 13.08 13.88
C SER A 102 5.55 14.34 13.02
N GLU A 103 6.75 14.89 12.82
CA GLU A 103 6.98 15.97 11.84
C GLU A 103 7.01 15.46 10.39
N LYS A 104 6.94 14.14 10.19
CA LYS A 104 6.95 13.55 8.85
C LYS A 104 5.66 13.87 8.11
N VAL A 105 5.80 14.16 6.82
CA VAL A 105 4.71 14.41 5.89
C VAL A 105 4.60 13.27 4.90
N VAL A 106 3.39 12.73 4.75
CA VAL A 106 3.06 11.64 3.83
C VAL A 106 3.45 12.02 2.41
N SER A 107 4.11 11.11 1.70
CA SER A 107 4.41 11.25 0.28
C SER A 107 3.94 10.01 -0.47
N LEU A 108 3.14 10.22 -1.52
CA LEU A 108 2.61 9.15 -2.36
C LEU A 108 3.30 9.16 -3.72
N ALA A 109 3.56 7.96 -4.23
CA ALA A 109 4.01 7.74 -5.61
C ALA A 109 3.44 6.42 -6.11
N TYR A 110 3.35 6.23 -7.43
CA TYR A 110 3.06 4.91 -7.98
C TYR A 110 4.13 3.91 -7.57
N ALA A 111 3.69 2.71 -7.21
CA ALA A 111 4.60 1.60 -6.99
C ALA A 111 5.24 1.16 -8.31
N ARG A 112 6.47 0.65 -8.24
CA ARG A 112 7.16 0.10 -9.41
C ARG A 112 6.46 -1.15 -9.95
N VAL A 113 5.92 -1.96 -9.05
CA VAL A 113 5.10 -3.12 -9.37
C VAL A 113 3.64 -2.70 -9.23
N GLN A 114 2.83 -3.07 -10.23
CA GLN A 114 1.43 -2.68 -10.34
C GLN A 114 0.52 -3.91 -10.30
N GLY A 115 -0.57 -3.80 -9.55
CA GLY A 115 -1.58 -4.83 -9.33
C GLY A 115 -1.31 -5.69 -8.09
N MET A 116 -2.38 -6.07 -7.39
CA MET A 116 -2.33 -6.92 -6.19
C MET A 116 -1.52 -8.20 -6.41
N GLN A 117 -1.80 -8.97 -7.46
CA GLN A 117 -1.11 -10.24 -7.69
C GLN A 117 0.39 -10.08 -7.91
N ALA A 118 0.80 -9.04 -8.63
CA ALA A 118 2.21 -8.76 -8.88
C ALA A 118 2.93 -8.33 -7.59
N LEU A 119 2.26 -7.56 -6.72
CA LEU A 119 2.79 -7.20 -5.40
C LEU A 119 2.94 -8.41 -4.48
N ILE A 120 1.96 -9.34 -4.49
CA ILE A 120 2.03 -10.61 -3.75
C ILE A 120 3.24 -11.43 -4.23
N MET A 121 3.36 -11.64 -5.55
CA MET A 121 4.48 -12.38 -6.13
C MET A 121 5.83 -11.73 -5.79
N GLU A 122 5.93 -10.40 -5.87
CA GLU A 122 7.16 -9.70 -5.50
C GLU A 122 7.50 -9.87 -4.02
N TYR A 123 6.49 -9.82 -3.14
CA TYR A 123 6.68 -10.08 -1.71
C TYR A 123 7.18 -11.50 -1.46
N GLU A 124 6.54 -12.52 -2.03
CA GLU A 124 6.91 -13.92 -1.84
C GLU A 124 8.33 -14.20 -2.38
N MET A 125 8.68 -13.64 -3.54
CA MET A 125 10.01 -13.80 -4.13
C MET A 125 11.11 -13.17 -3.26
N LYS A 126 10.83 -12.03 -2.61
CA LYS A 126 11.78 -11.35 -1.72
C LYS A 126 11.82 -11.94 -0.31
N ASN A 127 10.84 -12.77 0.05
CA ASN A 127 10.70 -13.34 1.37
C ASN A 127 10.39 -14.84 1.26
N PRO A 128 11.38 -15.66 0.86
CA PRO A 128 11.18 -17.10 0.68
C PRO A 128 10.71 -17.80 1.96
N ASP A 129 11.08 -17.26 3.13
CA ASP A 129 10.69 -17.75 4.45
C ASP A 129 9.36 -17.16 4.97
N ALA A 130 8.52 -16.59 4.09
CA ALA A 130 7.27 -15.94 4.49
C ALA A 130 6.33 -16.82 5.34
N MET A 131 6.41 -18.15 5.19
CA MET A 131 5.62 -19.09 6.01
C MET A 131 6.02 -19.10 7.49
N THR A 132 7.27 -18.79 7.81
CA THR A 132 7.79 -18.78 9.19
C THR A 132 7.79 -17.39 9.81
N MET A 133 7.44 -16.36 9.03
CA MET A 133 7.30 -15.00 9.53
C MET A 133 6.00 -14.82 10.31
N ASP A 134 6.11 -14.03 11.38
CA ASP A 134 4.96 -13.62 12.18
C ASP A 134 3.92 -12.90 11.30
N MET A 135 2.66 -13.26 11.48
CA MET A 135 1.52 -12.75 10.74
C MET A 135 1.48 -11.22 10.72
N GLN A 136 1.87 -10.55 11.80
CA GLN A 136 1.82 -9.08 11.88
C GLN A 136 2.74 -8.36 10.85
N PHE A 137 3.73 -9.05 10.30
CA PHE A 137 4.66 -8.52 9.29
C PHE A 137 4.34 -8.97 7.87
N ARG A 138 3.33 -9.82 7.69
CA ARG A 138 2.91 -10.31 6.37
C ARG A 138 1.94 -9.31 5.71
N PRO A 139 1.89 -9.27 4.37
CA PRO A 139 0.88 -8.52 3.65
C PRO A 139 -0.53 -8.91 4.06
N THR A 140 -1.45 -7.97 3.93
CA THR A 140 -2.89 -8.17 4.11
C THR A 140 -3.58 -8.01 2.77
N VAL A 141 -4.36 -9.02 2.40
CA VAL A 141 -5.29 -9.00 1.27
C VAL A 141 -6.69 -8.75 1.82
N PHE A 142 -7.42 -7.87 1.16
CA PHE A 142 -8.83 -7.60 1.45
C PHE A 142 -9.67 -8.22 0.34
N LEU A 143 -10.62 -9.07 0.71
CA LEU A 143 -11.51 -9.77 -0.22
C LEU A 143 -12.96 -9.39 0.05
N SER A 144 -13.79 -9.34 -0.99
CA SER A 144 -15.24 -9.32 -0.78
C SER A 144 -15.69 -10.63 -0.10
N GLU A 145 -16.90 -10.64 0.46
CA GLU A 145 -17.46 -11.86 1.07
C GLU A 145 -17.50 -13.04 0.08
N SER A 146 -17.86 -12.77 -1.19
CA SER A 146 -17.90 -13.81 -2.23
C SER A 146 -16.50 -14.32 -2.57
N GLN A 147 -15.52 -13.42 -2.72
CA GLN A 147 -14.13 -13.80 -3.00
C GLN A 147 -13.50 -14.56 -1.83
N TYR A 148 -13.87 -14.25 -0.59
CA TYR A 148 -13.33 -14.95 0.58
C TYR A 148 -13.68 -16.45 0.56
N GLN A 149 -14.91 -16.80 0.16
CA GLN A 149 -15.34 -18.20 0.08
C GLN A 149 -14.60 -18.98 -1.01
N GLU A 150 -14.24 -18.32 -2.11
CA GLU A 150 -13.64 -18.97 -3.29
C GLU A 150 -12.10 -18.94 -3.28
N GLU A 151 -11.50 -17.85 -2.82
CA GLU A 151 -10.07 -17.56 -3.03
C GLU A 151 -9.22 -17.60 -1.74
N SER A 152 -9.82 -17.71 -0.55
CA SER A 152 -9.05 -17.60 0.71
C SER A 152 -7.93 -18.65 0.85
N VAL A 153 -8.11 -19.84 0.28
CA VAL A 153 -7.09 -20.91 0.27
C VAL A 153 -5.87 -20.52 -0.55
N GLN A 154 -6.03 -19.72 -1.61
CA GLN A 154 -4.95 -19.27 -2.49
C GLN A 154 -3.97 -18.36 -1.75
N TYR A 155 -4.45 -17.54 -0.81
CA TYR A 155 -3.64 -16.55 -0.09
C TYR A 155 -3.21 -17.01 1.31
N GLY A 156 -3.15 -18.33 1.57
CA GLY A 156 -2.88 -18.90 2.90
C GLY A 156 -1.54 -18.49 3.55
N LYS A 157 -0.61 -17.90 2.79
CA LYS A 157 0.66 -17.34 3.32
C LYS A 157 0.56 -15.87 3.71
N LEU A 158 -0.57 -15.23 3.45
CA LEU A 158 -0.84 -13.82 3.72
C LEU A 158 -1.86 -13.70 4.85
N ASN A 159 -2.10 -12.47 5.30
CA ASN A 159 -3.27 -12.18 6.11
C ASN A 159 -4.44 -11.91 5.18
N ILE A 160 -5.62 -12.42 5.52
CA ILE A 160 -6.84 -12.23 4.73
C ILE A 160 -7.86 -11.54 5.63
N ARG A 161 -8.45 -10.47 5.12
CA ARG A 161 -9.55 -9.74 5.77
C ARG A 161 -10.68 -9.55 4.78
N THR A 162 -11.91 -9.46 5.27
CA THR A 162 -13.02 -8.99 4.43
C THR A 162 -13.05 -7.46 4.39
N HIS A 163 -13.56 -6.89 3.30
CA HIS A 163 -13.81 -5.44 3.24
C HIS A 163 -14.77 -5.04 4.36
N GLN A 164 -14.52 -3.89 4.99
CA GLN A 164 -15.53 -3.26 5.82
C GLN A 164 -16.64 -2.71 4.91
N PRO A 165 -17.92 -2.83 5.30
CA PRO A 165 -19.01 -2.19 4.55
C PRO A 165 -18.77 -0.68 4.48
N GLU A 166 -19.01 -0.08 3.31
CA GLU A 166 -18.97 1.38 3.06
C GLU A 166 -20.00 2.13 3.91
#